data_AF-A0AAW2JCB6-F1
#
_entry.id   AF-A0AAW2JCB6-F1
#
_cell.length_a   1.000
_cell.length_b   1.000
_cell.length_c   1.000
_cell.angle_alpha   90.00
_cell.angle_beta   90.00
_cell.angle_gamma   90.00
#
_symmetry.space_group_name_H-M   'P 1'
#
loop_
_entity.id
_entity.type
_entity.pdbx_description
1 polymer ?
#
loop_
_entity_poly.entity_id
_entity_poly.type
_entity_poly.pdbx_seq_one_letter_code
_entity_poly.pdbx_strand_id
1 'polypeptide(L)'
;MLARVLGVQVVDRYEKYLGLPAATGRSKKVVFQNLIHKVWTKLESWKCKNLSQAGKVVLLKSVVQAILVFMMSCFLIPAATCRILESLMAEFLWHNKGVKKIHCLAWDNVCVRREEGGLGLRKVVRF
;
A
#
# COMPACT_ATOMS: atom_id res chain seq x y z
N MET A 1 -19.84 -24.54 -24.11
CA MET A 1 -21.13 -24.42 -24.84
C MET A 1 -21.94 -23.18 -24.43
N LEU A 2 -22.10 -22.87 -23.14
CA LEU A 2 -22.92 -21.71 -22.69
C LEU A 2 -22.46 -20.34 -23.21
N ALA A 3 -21.15 -20.06 -23.26
CA ALA A 3 -20.63 -18.77 -23.70
C ALA A 3 -20.95 -18.44 -25.18
N ARG A 4 -21.07 -19.47 -26.03
CA ARG A 4 -21.41 -19.33 -27.45
C ARG A 4 -22.89 -18.98 -27.66
N VAL A 5 -23.77 -19.40 -26.76
CA VAL A 5 -25.21 -19.07 -26.77
C VAL A 5 -25.46 -17.63 -26.31
N LEU A 6 -24.67 -17.15 -25.34
CA LEU A 6 -24.77 -15.79 -24.80
C LEU A 6 -23.97 -14.74 -25.60
N GLY A 7 -23.23 -15.13 -26.64
CA GLY A 7 -22.40 -14.23 -27.43
C GLY A 7 -21.22 -13.61 -26.65
N VAL A 8 -20.84 -14.20 -25.51
CA VAL A 8 -19.79 -13.66 -24.64
C VAL A 8 -18.45 -14.31 -24.98
N GLN A 9 -17.43 -13.48 -25.18
CA GLN A 9 -16.04 -13.92 -25.35
C GLN A 9 -15.58 -14.67 -24.11
N VAL A 10 -15.18 -15.94 -24.26
CA VAL A 10 -14.58 -16.72 -23.18
C VAL A 10 -13.16 -16.21 -22.99
N VAL A 11 -12.94 -15.46 -21.92
CA VAL A 11 -11.61 -15.00 -21.54
C VAL A 11 -10.88 -16.18 -20.89
N ASP A 12 -9.91 -16.76 -21.61
CA ASP A 12 -9.13 -17.95 -21.22
C ASP A 12 -8.30 -17.75 -19.94
N ARG A 13 -7.96 -16.49 -19.63
CA ARG A 13 -7.34 -16.09 -18.36
C ARG A 13 -7.95 -14.80 -17.85
N TYR A 14 -8.65 -14.86 -16.73
CA TYR A 14 -8.95 -13.65 -15.96
C TYR A 14 -7.63 -13.01 -15.50
N GLU A 15 -7.13 -12.03 -16.25
CA GLU A 15 -5.84 -11.40 -15.94
C GLU A 15 -5.91 -10.56 -14.66
N LYS A 16 -7.06 -9.93 -14.38
CA LYS A 16 -7.32 -9.15 -13.16
C LYS A 16 -8.80 -9.22 -12.78
N TYR A 17 -9.09 -9.58 -11.53
CA TYR A 17 -10.40 -9.46 -10.91
C TYR A 17 -10.29 -8.54 -9.69
N LEU A 18 -11.16 -7.52 -9.58
CA LEU A 18 -11.09 -6.49 -8.52
C LEU A 18 -9.72 -5.78 -8.40
N GLY A 19 -8.97 -5.69 -9.52
CA GLY A 19 -7.62 -5.12 -9.55
C GLY A 19 -6.51 -6.07 -9.08
N LEU A 20 -6.84 -7.34 -8.80
CA LEU A 20 -5.94 -8.38 -8.33
C LEU A 20 -5.77 -9.48 -9.40
N PRO A 21 -4.57 -10.03 -9.63
CA PRO A 21 -4.39 -11.08 -10.62
C PRO A 21 -5.12 -12.37 -10.22
N ALA A 22 -6.07 -12.82 -11.03
CA ALA A 22 -6.90 -13.98 -10.69
C ALA A 22 -6.13 -15.33 -10.80
N ALA A 23 -5.00 -15.35 -11.50
CA ALA A 23 -4.14 -16.54 -11.65
C ALA A 23 -2.96 -16.52 -10.67
N THR A 24 -3.18 -16.95 -9.42
CA THR A 24 -2.20 -16.86 -8.32
C THR A 24 -1.27 -18.10 -8.20
N GLY A 25 -0.86 -18.71 -9.31
CA GLY A 25 0.05 -19.87 -9.31
C GLY A 25 1.55 -19.50 -9.31
N ARG A 26 1.98 -18.65 -10.26
CA ARG A 26 3.40 -18.25 -10.45
C ARG A 26 3.67 -16.74 -10.22
N SER A 27 2.62 -15.93 -10.04
CA SER A 27 2.68 -14.46 -10.11
C SER A 27 2.75 -13.73 -8.75
N LYS A 28 2.84 -14.45 -7.62
CA LYS A 28 2.79 -13.83 -6.26
C LYS A 28 3.77 -12.67 -6.08
N LYS A 29 5.03 -12.84 -6.55
CA LYS A 29 6.05 -11.77 -6.53
C LYS A 29 5.63 -10.55 -7.36
N VAL A 30 5.07 -10.77 -8.54
CA VAL A 30 4.59 -9.70 -9.44
C VAL A 30 3.40 -8.96 -8.82
N VAL A 31 2.49 -9.67 -8.14
CA VAL A 31 1.37 -9.05 -7.40
C VAL A 31 1.89 -8.10 -6.32
N PHE A 32 2.87 -8.52 -5.53
CA PHE A 32 3.45 -7.68 -4.48
C PHE A 32 4.28 -6.53 -5.04
N GLN A 33 5.01 -6.72 -6.14
CA GLN A 33 5.70 -5.63 -6.84
C GLN A 33 4.72 -4.59 -7.37
N ASN A 34 3.59 -5.04 -7.97
CA ASN A 34 2.52 -4.15 -8.41
C ASN A 34 1.90 -3.38 -7.24
N LEU A 35 1.76 -4.01 -6.07
CA LEU A 35 1.29 -3.34 -4.86
C LEU A 35 2.28 -2.24 -4.42
N ILE A 36 3.56 -2.57 -4.30
CA ILE A 36 4.61 -1.60 -3.94
C ILE A 36 4.58 -0.43 -4.91
N HIS A 37 4.56 -0.71 -6.22
CA HIS A 37 4.51 0.31 -7.26
C HIS A 37 3.27 1.20 -7.13
N LYS A 38 2.08 0.62 -6.92
CA LYS A 38 0.83 1.37 -6.76
C LYS A 38 0.85 2.32 -5.56
N VAL A 39 1.44 1.88 -4.43
CA VAL A 39 1.62 2.73 -3.25
C VAL A 39 2.64 3.82 -3.55
N TRP A 40 3.79 3.47 -4.14
CA TRP A 40 4.85 4.39 -4.51
C TRP A 40 4.35 5.52 -5.43
N THR A 41 3.64 5.20 -6.51
CA THR A 41 3.08 6.19 -7.45
C THR A 41 2.11 7.16 -6.76
N LYS A 42 1.30 6.68 -5.82
CA LYS A 42 0.41 7.55 -5.02
C LYS A 42 1.21 8.50 -4.12
N LEU A 43 2.23 7.99 -3.43
CA LEU A 43 3.09 8.80 -2.58
C LEU A 43 3.84 9.86 -3.39
N GLU A 44 4.36 9.50 -4.57
CA GLU A 44 5.04 10.44 -5.47
C GLU A 44 4.09 11.53 -5.97
N SER A 45 2.88 11.15 -6.41
CA SER A 45 1.84 12.11 -6.83
C SER A 45 1.48 13.12 -5.73
N TRP A 46 1.56 12.72 -4.46
CA TRP A 46 1.30 13.60 -3.33
C TRP A 46 2.50 14.41 -2.88
N LYS A 47 3.74 13.94 -3.13
CA LYS A 47 4.95 14.73 -2.87
C LYS A 47 4.94 16.06 -3.64
N CYS A 48 4.35 16.09 -4.83
CA CYS A 48 4.24 17.32 -5.62
C CYS A 48 3.25 18.36 -5.07
N LYS A 49 2.36 18.01 -4.12
CA LYS A 49 1.24 18.86 -3.68
C LYS A 49 1.49 19.70 -2.42
N ASN A 50 2.74 19.92 -2.00
CA ASN A 50 3.10 20.72 -0.79
C ASN A 50 2.16 20.50 0.41
N LEU A 51 2.10 19.26 0.91
CA LEU A 51 1.25 18.89 2.04
C LEU A 51 1.89 19.24 3.40
N SER A 52 1.04 19.65 4.35
CA SER A 52 1.43 19.74 5.75
C SER A 52 1.71 18.35 6.34
N GLN A 53 2.49 18.29 7.42
CA GLN A 53 2.84 17.02 8.07
C GLN A 53 1.59 16.27 8.56
N ALA A 54 0.64 16.99 9.15
CA ALA A 54 -0.64 16.44 9.55
C ALA A 54 -1.45 15.90 8.36
N GLY A 55 -1.47 16.63 7.24
CA GLY A 55 -2.14 16.19 6.01
C GLY A 55 -1.57 14.88 5.45
N LYS A 56 -0.23 14.72 5.50
CA LYS A 56 0.42 13.47 5.10
C LYS A 56 0.01 12.28 5.95
N VAL A 57 -0.06 12.45 7.28
CA VAL A 57 -0.52 11.38 8.19
C VAL A 57 -1.95 10.97 7.86
N VAL A 58 -2.83 11.94 7.62
CA VAL A 58 -4.23 11.66 7.25
C VAL A 58 -4.32 10.87 5.94
N LEU A 59 -3.58 11.27 4.90
CA LEU A 59 -3.57 10.56 3.61
C LEU A 59 -3.01 9.13 3.71
N LEU A 60 -1.92 8.95 4.47
CA LEU A 60 -1.38 7.62 4.75
C LEU A 60 -2.41 6.72 5.43
N LYS A 61 -3.13 7.27 6.41
CA LYS A 61 -4.14 6.54 7.19
C LYS A 61 -5.41 6.23 6.39
N SER A 62 -5.91 7.18 5.61
CA SER A 62 -7.18 7.00 4.89
C SER A 62 -7.03 6.19 3.60
N VAL A 63 -5.91 6.34 2.88
CA VAL A 63 -5.74 5.74 1.56
C VAL A 63 -4.77 4.56 1.60
N VAL A 64 -3.53 4.78 2.06
CA VAL A 64 -2.49 3.73 1.98
C VAL A 64 -2.84 2.56 2.89
N GLN A 65 -3.23 2.82 4.13
CA GLN A 65 -3.65 1.75 5.04
C GLN A 65 -4.90 1.00 4.55
N ALA A 66 -5.88 1.67 3.95
CA ALA A 66 -7.05 1.00 3.39
C ALA A 66 -6.66 0.01 2.28
N ILE A 67 -5.73 0.41 1.39
CA ILE A 67 -5.19 -0.46 0.34
C ILE A 67 -4.47 -1.66 0.97
N LEU A 68 -3.62 -1.44 1.97
CA LEU A 68 -2.86 -2.51 2.62
C LEU A 68 -3.78 -3.50 3.34
N VAL A 69 -4.79 -3.02 4.06
CA VAL A 69 -5.79 -3.86 4.72
C VAL A 69 -6.54 -4.72 3.70
N PHE A 70 -6.99 -4.13 2.59
CA PHE A 70 -7.66 -4.90 1.53
C PHE A 70 -6.75 -5.99 0.93
N MET A 71 -5.49 -5.66 0.65
CA MET A 71 -4.54 -6.63 0.08
C MET A 71 -4.23 -7.77 1.04
N MET A 72 -4.09 -7.48 2.33
CA MET A 72 -3.87 -8.48 3.39
C MET A 72 -5.08 -9.42 3.54
N SER A 73 -6.31 -8.89 3.41
CA SER A 73 -7.51 -9.73 3.43
C SER A 73 -7.58 -10.71 2.26
N CYS A 74 -6.96 -10.39 1.12
CA CYS A 74 -6.95 -11.25 -0.07
C CYS A 74 -5.73 -12.17 -0.17
N PHE A 75 -4.57 -11.77 0.36
CA PHE A 75 -3.30 -12.50 0.22
C PHE A 75 -2.44 -12.40 1.48
N LEU A 76 -1.74 -13.50 1.79
CA LEU A 76 -0.68 -13.47 2.78
C LEU A 76 0.54 -12.71 2.21
N ILE A 77 0.81 -11.52 2.72
CA ILE A 77 1.92 -10.67 2.28
C ILE A 77 3.22 -11.08 3.02
N PRO A 78 4.33 -11.32 2.32
CA PRO A 78 5.62 -11.58 2.97
C PRO A 78 6.10 -10.40 3.82
N ALA A 79 6.69 -10.69 4.98
CA ALA A 79 7.22 -9.66 5.88
C ALA A 79 8.23 -8.70 5.22
N ALA A 80 8.99 -9.18 4.23
CA ALA A 80 9.91 -8.34 3.46
C ALA A 80 9.18 -7.22 2.69
N THR A 81 8.05 -7.54 2.07
CA THR A 81 7.21 -6.56 1.36
C THR A 81 6.60 -5.56 2.34
N CYS A 82 6.16 -6.01 3.52
CA CYS A 82 5.65 -5.13 4.58
C CYS A 82 6.71 -4.12 5.02
N ARG A 83 7.96 -4.55 5.23
CA ARG A 83 9.07 -3.65 5.59
C ARG A 83 9.34 -2.60 4.51
N ILE A 84 9.32 -2.99 3.24
CA ILE A 84 9.50 -2.05 2.12
C ILE A 84 8.39 -1.00 2.12
N LEU A 85 7.14 -1.41 2.33
CA LEU A 85 6.00 -0.50 2.40
C LEU A 85 6.10 0.46 3.59
N GLU A 86 6.50 -0.04 4.76
CA GLU A 86 6.72 0.78 5.95
C GLU A 86 7.83 1.81 5.73
N SER A 87 8.94 1.43 5.09
CA SER A 87 10.01 2.35 4.70
C SER A 87 9.50 3.44 3.74
N LEU A 88 8.73 3.08 2.71
CA LEU A 88 8.15 4.06 1.78
C LEU A 88 7.21 5.06 2.48
N MET A 89 6.38 4.56 3.41
CA MET A 89 5.48 5.41 4.19
C MET A 89 6.27 6.35 5.13
N ALA A 90 7.31 5.85 5.78
CA ALA A 90 8.20 6.63 6.63
C ALA A 90 8.93 7.71 5.82
N GLU A 91 9.46 7.36 4.65
CA GLU A 91 10.10 8.30 3.75
C GLU A 91 9.13 9.41 3.35
N PHE A 92 7.93 9.07 2.90
CA PHE A 92 6.92 10.08 2.53
C PHE A 92 6.56 11.02 3.70
N LEU A 93 6.43 10.46 4.90
CA LEU A 93 6.09 11.22 6.08
C LEU A 93 7.20 12.24 6.40
N TRP A 94 8.46 11.80 6.49
CA TRP A 94 9.55 12.65 6.96
C TRP A 94 10.20 13.52 5.88
N HIS A 95 10.18 13.11 4.61
CA HIS A 95 10.78 13.88 3.53
C HIS A 95 9.86 15.02 3.10
N ASN A 96 10.40 16.24 3.00
CA ASN A 96 9.69 17.39 2.45
C ASN A 96 10.60 18.13 1.48
N LYS A 97 10.08 18.44 0.27
CA LYS A 97 10.78 19.23 -0.76
C LYS A 97 12.19 18.72 -1.12
N GLY A 98 12.39 17.41 -1.23
CA GLY A 98 13.67 16.83 -1.66
C GLY A 98 14.80 16.87 -0.62
N VAL A 99 14.59 17.49 0.54
CA VAL A 99 15.56 17.46 1.65
C VAL A 99 15.28 16.25 2.53
N LYS A 100 16.28 15.36 2.66
CA LYS A 100 16.29 14.29 3.66
C LYS A 100 16.24 14.93 5.04
N LYS A 101 15.09 14.89 5.70
CA LYS A 101 14.99 15.23 7.13
C LYS A 101 15.25 13.97 7.95
N ILE A 102 15.88 14.16 9.10
CA ILE A 102 16.07 13.11 10.11
C ILE A 102 14.69 12.58 10.51
N HIS A 103 14.57 11.25 10.61
CA HIS A 103 13.38 10.60 11.14
C HIS A 103 13.21 11.05 12.60
N CYS A 104 12.25 11.94 12.86
CA CYS A 104 12.04 12.46 14.22
C CYS A 104 11.55 11.39 15.21
N LEU A 105 10.93 10.32 14.70
CA LEU A 105 10.41 9.21 15.49
C LEU A 105 10.64 7.88 14.77
N ALA A 106 10.95 6.84 15.54
CA ALA A 106 10.96 5.46 15.05
C ALA A 106 9.58 5.09 14.50
N TRP A 107 9.56 4.26 13.44
CA TRP A 107 8.30 3.85 12.81
C TRP A 107 7.36 3.11 13.78
N ASP A 108 7.93 2.35 14.72
CA ASP A 108 7.17 1.72 15.80
C ASP A 108 6.43 2.75 16.67
N ASN A 109 7.08 3.85 17.06
CA ASN A 109 6.47 4.92 17.85
C ASN A 109 5.45 5.72 17.04
N VAL A 110 5.63 5.84 15.72
CA VAL A 110 4.63 6.43 14.82
C VAL A 110 3.34 5.60 14.81
N CYS A 111 3.46 4.28 14.97
CA CYS A 111 2.33 3.35 14.97
C CYS A 111 1.57 3.30 16.31
N VAL A 112 2.14 3.85 17.38
CA VAL A 112 1.49 3.94 18.69
C VAL A 112 0.25 4.85 18.62
N ARG A 113 -0.75 4.61 19.48
CA ARG A 113 -1.98 5.41 19.54
C ARG A 113 -1.67 6.87 19.87
N ARG A 114 -2.54 7.79 19.45
CA ARG A 114 -2.38 9.22 19.76
C ARG A 114 -2.39 9.51 21.26
N GLU A 115 -3.21 8.77 22.00
CA GLU A 115 -3.30 8.83 23.46
C GLU A 115 -1.99 8.45 24.15
N GLU A 116 -1.18 7.59 23.51
CA GLU A 116 0.10 7.09 24.00
C GLU A 116 1.29 7.85 23.38
N GLY A 117 1.06 9.00 22.73
CA GLY A 117 2.11 9.85 22.17
C GLY A 117 2.56 9.49 20.74
N GLY A 118 1.88 8.56 20.06
CA GLY A 118 2.14 8.20 18.66
C GLY A 118 1.23 8.91 17.65
N LEU A 119 1.32 8.54 16.37
CA LEU A 119 0.48 9.12 15.30
C LEU A 119 -0.75 8.27 14.96
N GLY A 120 -0.90 7.09 15.57
CA GLY A 120 -2.03 6.19 15.41
C GLY A 120 -2.10 5.56 14.03
N LEU A 121 -0.94 5.33 13.39
CA LEU A 121 -0.83 4.52 12.19
C LEU A 121 -0.80 3.03 12.56
N ARG A 122 -1.41 2.16 11.78
CA ARG A 122 -1.33 0.71 12.00
C ARG A 122 -0.06 0.15 11.37
N LYS A 123 0.62 -0.73 12.11
CA LYS A 123 1.79 -1.48 11.63
C LYS A 123 1.34 -2.52 10.60
N VAL A 124 2.10 -2.65 9.51
CA VAL A 124 1.74 -3.52 8.39
C VAL A 124 2.17 -4.98 8.66
N VAL A 125 3.23 -5.16 9.45
CA VAL A 125 3.83 -6.48 9.75
C VAL A 125 2.99 -7.36 10.70
N ARG A 126 1.99 -6.79 11.40
CA ARG A 126 1.33 -7.43 12.56
C ARG A 126 -0.07 -7.99 12.29
N PHE A 127 -0.43 -8.24 11.03
CA PHE A 127 -1.69 -8.89 10.64
C PHE A 127 -1.43 -10.29 10.08
#